data_AF-A0A7K5KQY0-F1
#
_entry.id   AF-A0A7K5KQY0-F1
#
_cell.length_a   1.000
_cell.length_b   1.000
_cell.length_c   1.000
_cell.angle_alpha   90.00
_cell.angle_beta   90.00
_cell.angle_gamma   90.00
#
_symmetry.space_group_name_H-M   'P 1'
#
loop_
_entity.id
_entity.type
_entity.pdbx_description
1 polymer ?
#
loop_
_entity_poly.entity_id
_entity_poly.type
_entity_poly.pdbx_seq_one_letter_code
_entity_poly.pdbx_strand_id
1 'polypeptide(L)'
;MLFLWLYMFYSCAGSCSGLAARGSPAPPRAAPLLLPGEPGEESSVEEQRAAPDAGSSISSFFNGSGTKRLPQAIIIGVKKGGTRALLEFLRVHPDVRAVGAEPHFFDRNYERGLAWYRDLMPKTLEGQITMEKTPSYFVTKEAPARISSMSKGTKLIVVVRDPVTRAISDYTQTLSKKPDIPTFESLTFKNRTTGLIDTSWSAIQIGIYAKHLENWLLHFPIGQILFVSGERLISDPAGELGRVQ
;
A
#
# COMPACT_ATOMS: atom_id res chain seq x y z
N MET A 1 26.41 8.47 -24.89
CA MET A 1 27.05 7.14 -24.82
C MET A 1 28.07 7.16 -23.71
N LEU A 2 27.74 6.50 -22.60
CA LEU A 2 28.51 6.23 -21.36
C LEU A 2 27.61 6.58 -20.18
N PHE A 3 26.96 5.57 -19.61
CA PHE A 3 26.47 5.44 -18.22
C PHE A 3 25.49 4.25 -18.15
N LEU A 4 26.00 3.07 -18.54
CA LEU A 4 25.26 1.80 -18.55
C LEU A 4 25.99 0.72 -17.73
N TRP A 5 26.87 1.12 -16.82
CA TRP A 5 27.84 0.22 -16.18
C TRP A 5 27.93 0.44 -14.68
N LEU A 6 26.84 0.15 -13.94
CA LEU A 6 26.95 0.00 -12.48
C LEU A 6 25.89 -0.90 -11.80
N TYR A 7 25.13 -1.70 -12.56
CA TYR A 7 24.15 -2.63 -11.96
C TYR A 7 24.51 -4.12 -12.08
N MET A 8 25.72 -4.46 -12.52
CA MET A 8 26.09 -5.85 -12.81
C MET A 8 27.26 -6.36 -11.96
N PHE A 9 27.24 -6.19 -10.63
CA PHE A 9 28.28 -6.82 -9.78
C PHE A 9 27.87 -7.26 -8.37
N TYR A 10 26.57 -7.29 -8.02
CA TYR A 10 26.11 -7.83 -6.73
C TYR A 10 25.11 -8.97 -6.93
N SER A 11 25.58 -10.12 -7.41
CA SER A 11 24.91 -11.42 -7.26
C SER A 11 25.85 -12.52 -7.72
N CYS A 12 26.75 -12.94 -6.83
CA CYS A 12 27.43 -14.24 -6.89
C CYS A 12 28.19 -14.49 -5.58
N ALA A 13 27.47 -14.95 -4.55
CA ALA A 13 28.05 -15.74 -3.45
C ALA A 13 26.91 -16.33 -2.61
N GLY A 14 26.78 -17.66 -2.60
CA GLY A 14 25.89 -18.36 -1.67
C GLY A 14 25.16 -19.58 -2.23
N SER A 15 25.89 -20.57 -2.73
CA SER A 15 25.41 -21.96 -2.76
C SER A 15 25.91 -22.67 -1.52
N CYS A 16 25.03 -23.33 -0.76
CA CYS A 16 25.22 -24.73 -0.33
C CYS A 16 24.05 -25.28 0.50
N SER A 17 23.76 -26.54 0.21
CA SER A 17 23.25 -27.60 1.11
C SER A 17 21.76 -27.65 1.41
N GLY A 18 21.11 -28.57 0.70
CA GLY A 18 19.82 -29.13 1.09
C GLY A 18 19.93 -30.08 2.28
N LEU A 19 18.86 -30.14 3.06
CA LEU A 19 18.56 -31.26 3.95
C LEU A 19 17.09 -31.65 3.75
N ALA A 20 16.90 -32.91 3.40
CA ALA A 20 15.60 -33.58 3.37
C ALA A 20 15.09 -33.80 4.80
N ALA A 21 13.81 -33.51 5.04
CA ALA A 21 13.11 -33.95 6.23
C ALA A 21 11.82 -34.68 5.83
N ARG A 22 11.78 -35.95 6.26
CA ARG A 22 10.71 -36.93 6.06
C ARG A 22 9.40 -36.49 6.71
N GLY A 23 8.30 -36.85 6.06
CA GLY A 23 6.95 -36.69 6.58
C GLY A 23 6.64 -37.60 7.77
N SER A 24 5.66 -37.18 8.55
CA SER A 24 4.86 -38.02 9.44
C SER A 24 3.44 -37.44 9.54
N PRO A 25 2.42 -38.29 9.78
CA PRO A 25 1.06 -38.08 9.29
C PRO A 25 0.15 -37.33 10.28
N ALA A 26 -0.97 -36.83 9.74
CA ALA A 26 -2.02 -36.08 10.43
C ALA A 26 -2.86 -36.95 11.40
N PRO A 27 -3.43 -36.36 12.48
CA PRO A 27 -4.45 -37.01 13.29
C PRO A 27 -5.85 -36.90 12.66
N PRO A 28 -6.79 -37.81 12.99
CA PRO A 28 -8.05 -37.98 12.27
C PRO A 28 -9.14 -36.97 12.64
N ARG A 29 -10.03 -36.74 11.66
CA ARG A 29 -11.26 -35.95 11.74
C ARG A 29 -12.27 -36.55 12.73
N ALA A 30 -12.86 -35.71 13.58
CA ALA A 30 -14.10 -35.99 14.30
C ALA A 30 -15.29 -35.35 13.56
N ALA A 31 -16.38 -36.09 13.43
CA ALA A 31 -17.63 -35.72 12.78
C ALA A 31 -18.56 -34.91 13.72
N PRO A 32 -19.56 -34.17 13.18
CA PRO A 32 -20.28 -33.13 13.90
C PRO A 32 -21.45 -33.67 14.74
N LEU A 33 -21.68 -33.07 15.91
CA LEU A 33 -22.86 -33.32 16.73
C LEU A 33 -23.90 -32.22 16.54
N LEU A 34 -25.15 -32.67 16.34
CA LEU A 34 -26.36 -31.91 16.06
C LEU A 34 -26.85 -31.09 17.26
N LEU A 35 -27.46 -29.94 16.92
CA LEU A 35 -28.31 -29.10 17.77
C LEU A 35 -29.62 -29.83 18.15
N PRO A 36 -30.17 -29.52 19.33
CA PRO A 36 -31.50 -28.90 19.41
C PRO A 36 -31.47 -27.77 20.46
N GLY A 37 -32.32 -26.75 20.52
CA GLY A 37 -33.62 -26.43 19.95
C GLY A 37 -34.18 -25.34 20.88
N GLU A 38 -34.67 -24.22 20.32
CA GLU A 38 -35.35 -23.14 21.06
C GLU A 38 -36.64 -23.68 21.71
N PRO A 39 -37.09 -23.08 22.85
CA PRO A 39 -38.20 -22.13 22.71
C PRO A 39 -38.22 -20.95 23.71
N GLY A 40 -38.80 -19.83 23.26
CA GLY A 40 -40.02 -19.28 23.88
C GLY A 40 -39.92 -18.15 24.91
N GLU A 41 -40.43 -16.99 24.48
CA GLU A 41 -41.29 -16.03 25.21
C GLU A 41 -40.72 -15.00 26.23
N GLU A 42 -40.90 -13.73 25.82
CA GLU A 42 -41.42 -12.55 26.51
C GLU A 42 -41.19 -12.35 28.03
N SER A 43 -40.62 -11.20 28.41
CA SER A 43 -41.34 -10.17 29.20
C SER A 43 -40.48 -8.94 29.54
N SER A 44 -41.21 -7.89 29.87
CA SER A 44 -40.96 -6.46 30.04
C SER A 44 -39.92 -5.98 31.06
N VAL A 45 -39.23 -4.89 30.66
CA VAL A 45 -38.93 -3.62 31.38
C VAL A 45 -38.61 -3.67 32.88
N GLU A 46 -37.39 -3.26 33.24
CA GLU A 46 -37.18 -2.39 34.41
C GLU A 46 -35.90 -1.52 34.28
N GLU A 47 -36.10 -0.23 34.56
CA GLU A 47 -35.15 0.87 34.52
C GLU A 47 -34.31 0.86 35.81
N GLN A 48 -32.98 0.71 35.69
CA GLN A 48 -32.06 1.00 36.80
C GLN A 48 -31.00 2.01 36.35
N ARG A 49 -31.15 3.21 36.91
CA ARG A 49 -30.23 4.35 36.81
C ARG A 49 -28.93 4.02 37.54
N ALA A 50 -27.82 4.00 36.81
CA ALA A 50 -26.48 3.99 37.37
C ALA A 50 -25.91 5.43 37.43
N ALA A 51 -25.33 5.78 38.58
CA ALA A 51 -24.70 7.06 38.87
C ALA A 51 -23.51 7.38 37.94
N PRO A 52 -23.13 8.66 37.76
CA PRO A 52 -22.01 9.01 36.89
C PRO A 52 -20.69 8.64 37.57
N ASP A 53 -19.96 7.72 36.96
CA ASP A 53 -18.61 7.37 37.36
C ASP A 53 -17.67 8.54 37.03
N ALA A 54 -17.19 9.20 38.09
CA ALA A 54 -16.22 10.29 38.03
C ALA A 54 -14.83 9.71 37.72
N GLY A 55 -14.63 9.28 36.48
CA GLY A 55 -13.45 8.50 36.13
C GLY A 55 -13.16 8.42 34.63
N SER A 56 -13.41 9.47 33.84
CA SER A 56 -12.99 9.48 32.43
C SER A 56 -12.77 10.87 31.84
N SER A 57 -12.14 11.77 32.59
CA SER A 57 -11.74 13.07 32.03
C SER A 57 -10.53 12.95 31.11
N ILE A 58 -9.65 11.94 31.26
CA ILE A 58 -8.40 11.88 30.49
C ILE A 58 -8.64 11.43 29.03
N SER A 59 -9.64 10.59 28.77
CA SER A 59 -9.97 10.13 27.40
C SER A 59 -10.69 11.19 26.57
N SER A 60 -11.39 12.12 27.21
CA SER A 60 -12.10 13.23 26.54
C SER A 60 -11.18 14.43 26.22
N PHE A 61 -10.04 14.59 26.90
CA PHE A 61 -9.08 15.67 26.60
C PHE A 61 -8.32 15.48 25.27
N PHE A 62 -8.12 14.25 24.79
CA PHE A 62 -7.39 13.99 23.54
C PHE A 62 -8.28 13.80 22.31
N ASN A 63 -9.60 13.61 22.47
CA ASN A 63 -10.50 13.44 21.34
C ASN A 63 -10.84 14.76 20.61
N GLY A 64 -10.46 15.91 21.19
CA GLY A 64 -10.74 17.24 20.66
C GLY A 64 -9.55 17.97 20.02
N SER A 65 -8.31 17.65 20.38
CA SER A 65 -7.14 18.43 19.95
C SER A 65 -6.63 18.02 18.56
N GLY A 66 -6.25 19.00 17.76
CA GLY A 66 -5.71 18.80 16.41
C GLY A 66 -6.66 19.18 15.26
N THR A 67 -6.09 19.44 14.09
CA THR A 67 -6.80 19.87 12.88
C THR A 67 -6.55 18.89 11.75
N LYS A 68 -7.51 18.76 10.82
CA LYS A 68 -7.29 17.98 9.59
C LYS A 68 -6.48 18.81 8.61
N ARG A 69 -5.32 18.30 8.22
CA ARG A 69 -4.40 18.95 7.27
C ARG A 69 -4.31 18.12 6.00
N LEU A 70 -4.03 18.76 4.87
CA LEU A 70 -3.70 18.05 3.64
C LEU A 70 -2.38 17.29 3.81
N PRO A 71 -2.19 16.15 3.13
CA PRO A 71 -1.00 15.34 3.33
C PRO A 71 0.26 16.06 2.83
N GLN A 72 1.27 16.14 3.68
CA GLN A 72 2.58 16.70 3.32
C GLN A 72 3.46 15.66 2.59
N ALA A 73 3.18 14.37 2.78
CA ALA A 73 3.84 13.28 2.06
C ALA A 73 2.83 12.23 1.57
N ILE A 74 3.03 11.73 0.35
CA ILE A 74 2.13 10.77 -0.30
C ILE A 74 2.92 9.57 -0.83
N ILE A 75 2.49 8.35 -0.48
CA ILE A 75 3.00 7.12 -1.10
C ILE A 75 2.20 6.88 -2.39
N ILE A 76 2.77 7.29 -3.52
CA ILE A 76 2.08 7.33 -4.83
C ILE A 76 2.15 6.00 -5.59
N GLY A 77 3.02 5.08 -5.18
CA GLY A 77 3.26 3.85 -5.92
C GLY A 77 4.36 2.96 -5.34
N VAL A 78 4.64 1.82 -5.97
CA VAL A 78 3.86 1.25 -7.09
C VAL A 78 2.93 0.13 -6.61
N LYS A 79 1.89 -0.19 -7.40
CA LYS A 79 1.04 -1.35 -7.14
C LYS A 79 1.91 -2.61 -7.03
N LYS A 80 1.74 -3.33 -5.92
CA LYS A 80 2.52 -4.54 -5.53
C LYS A 80 3.98 -4.29 -5.14
N GLY A 81 4.38 -3.05 -4.93
CA GLY A 81 5.73 -2.69 -4.49
C GLY A 81 5.99 -2.88 -2.99
N GLY A 82 4.96 -3.04 -2.16
CA GLY A 82 5.09 -3.10 -0.69
C GLY A 82 4.59 -1.84 0.03
N THR A 83 3.85 -0.98 -0.68
CA THR A 83 3.33 0.30 -0.17
C THR A 83 2.52 0.17 1.12
N ARG A 84 1.71 -0.88 1.28
CA ARG A 84 0.95 -1.14 2.52
C ARG A 84 1.88 -1.39 3.71
N ALA A 85 2.91 -2.21 3.54
CA ALA A 85 3.87 -2.50 4.61
C ALA A 85 4.60 -1.23 5.04
N LEU A 86 5.08 -0.43 4.07
CA LEU A 86 5.74 0.84 4.36
C LEU A 86 4.85 1.77 5.19
N LEU A 87 3.59 1.97 4.79
CA LEU A 87 2.69 2.86 5.53
C LEU A 87 2.46 2.39 6.96
N GLU A 88 2.28 1.08 7.16
CA GLU A 88 2.05 0.53 8.51
C GLU A 88 3.29 0.65 9.40
N PHE A 89 4.49 0.47 8.84
CA PHE A 89 5.72 0.72 9.59
C PHE A 89 5.90 2.20 9.94
N LEU A 90 5.63 3.12 9.02
CA LEU A 90 5.72 4.56 9.28
C LEU A 90 4.74 5.03 10.35
N ARG A 91 3.55 4.43 10.45
CA ARG A 91 2.54 4.74 11.47
C ARG A 91 2.97 4.41 12.90
N VAL A 92 4.06 3.67 13.09
CA VAL A 92 4.65 3.44 14.41
C VAL A 92 5.33 4.71 14.94
N HIS A 93 5.80 5.60 14.06
CA HIS A 93 6.44 6.85 14.48
C HIS A 93 5.41 7.81 15.10
N PRO A 94 5.69 8.41 16.28
CA PRO A 94 4.71 9.25 17.00
C PRO A 94 4.26 10.47 16.19
N ASP A 95 5.11 10.96 15.28
CA ASP A 95 4.82 12.11 14.44
C ASP A 95 4.17 11.79 13.10
N VAL A 96 3.79 10.54 12.83
CA VAL A 96 3.15 10.15 11.57
C VAL A 96 1.69 9.77 11.79
N ARG A 97 0.80 10.43 11.06
CA ARG A 97 -0.63 10.10 11.01
C ARG A 97 -1.03 9.87 9.56
N ALA A 98 -1.73 8.78 9.29
CA ALA A 98 -2.08 8.42 7.92
C ALA A 98 -3.54 7.98 7.78
N VAL A 99 -4.08 8.20 6.58
CA VAL A 99 -5.37 7.62 6.17
C VAL A 99 -5.20 6.10 6.03
N GLY A 100 -6.12 5.33 6.61
CA GLY A 100 -6.07 3.86 6.55
C GLY A 100 -6.43 3.30 5.17
N ALA A 101 -7.52 3.79 4.59
CA ALA A 101 -7.96 3.44 3.24
C ALA A 101 -7.17 4.20 2.16
N GLU A 102 -7.20 3.71 0.92
CA GLU A 102 -6.65 4.43 -0.25
C GLU A 102 -7.67 5.49 -0.70
N PRO A 103 -7.38 6.80 -0.59
CA PRO A 103 -8.37 7.84 -0.90
C PRO A 103 -8.83 7.86 -2.36
N HIS A 104 -7.95 7.47 -3.30
CA HIS A 104 -8.21 7.57 -4.73
C HIS A 104 -8.70 8.96 -5.16
N PHE A 105 -8.14 10.02 -4.55
CA PHE A 105 -8.54 11.39 -4.84
C PHE A 105 -7.98 11.87 -6.18
N PHE A 106 -6.67 11.71 -6.39
CA PHE A 106 -6.02 12.25 -7.58
C PHE A 106 -6.23 11.42 -8.86
N ASP A 107 -6.88 10.26 -8.76
CA ASP A 107 -7.21 9.38 -9.89
C ASP A 107 -8.72 9.22 -10.13
N ARG A 108 -9.54 9.02 -9.09
CA ARG A 108 -10.97 8.68 -9.26
C ARG A 108 -11.96 9.70 -8.74
N ASN A 109 -11.60 10.45 -7.69
CA ASN A 109 -12.54 11.28 -6.92
C ASN A 109 -12.16 12.78 -6.93
N TYR A 110 -11.43 13.23 -7.95
CA TYR A 110 -10.80 14.57 -7.94
C TYR A 110 -11.85 15.69 -7.98
N GLU A 111 -12.95 15.45 -8.67
CA GLU A 111 -14.12 16.34 -8.80
C GLU A 111 -14.83 16.61 -7.47
N ARG A 112 -14.61 15.79 -6.43
CA ARG A 112 -15.15 16.03 -5.08
C ARG A 112 -14.48 17.21 -4.36
N GLY A 113 -13.37 17.71 -4.88
CA GLY A 113 -12.66 18.88 -4.38
C GLY A 113 -11.78 18.63 -3.16
N LEU A 114 -10.86 19.57 -2.90
CA LEU A 114 -9.87 19.46 -1.83
C LEU A 114 -10.48 19.47 -0.41
N ALA A 115 -11.65 20.10 -0.23
CA ALA A 115 -12.37 20.06 1.04
C ALA A 115 -12.76 18.63 1.41
N TRP A 116 -13.35 17.89 0.47
CA TRP A 116 -13.68 16.49 0.65
C TRP A 116 -12.42 15.65 0.95
N TYR A 117 -11.34 15.87 0.20
CA TYR A 117 -10.09 15.15 0.40
C TYR A 117 -9.48 15.40 1.79
N ARG A 118 -9.46 16.65 2.24
CA ARG A 118 -9.00 17.04 3.59
C ARG A 118 -9.85 16.38 4.68
N ASP A 119 -11.15 16.22 4.46
CA ASP A 119 -12.04 15.60 5.44
C ASP A 119 -11.80 14.11 5.64
N LEU A 120 -11.10 13.44 4.71
CA LEU A 120 -10.64 12.06 4.90
C LEU A 120 -9.42 11.96 5.83
N MET A 121 -8.69 13.07 6.01
CA MET A 121 -7.43 13.07 6.73
C MET A 121 -7.68 12.90 8.24
N PRO A 122 -6.80 12.17 8.96
CA PRO A 122 -6.84 12.15 10.40
C PRO A 122 -6.56 13.56 10.97
N LYS A 123 -7.09 13.86 12.15
CA LYS A 123 -6.63 15.04 12.90
C LYS A 123 -5.17 14.85 13.29
N THR A 124 -4.38 15.90 13.15
CA THR A 124 -2.97 15.93 13.56
C THR A 124 -2.68 17.10 14.48
N LEU A 125 -1.70 16.92 15.36
CA LEU A 125 -1.12 17.97 16.19
C LEU A 125 -0.04 18.72 15.39
N GLU A 126 0.42 19.86 15.92
CA GLU A 126 1.57 20.57 15.37
C GLU A 126 2.82 19.67 15.42
N GLY A 127 3.66 19.73 14.39
CA GLY A 127 4.82 18.84 14.23
C GLY A 127 4.53 17.48 13.59
N GLN A 128 3.28 17.00 13.62
CA GLN A 128 2.93 15.71 12.99
C GLN A 128 2.72 15.84 11.48
N ILE A 129 3.17 14.82 10.75
CA ILE A 129 3.01 14.66 9.30
C ILE A 129 1.74 13.86 9.01
N THR A 130 0.90 14.41 8.14
CA THR A 130 -0.25 13.73 7.56
C THR A 130 0.16 13.03 6.27
N MET A 131 -0.20 11.76 6.12
CA MET A 131 0.13 10.94 4.96
C MET A 131 -1.08 10.20 4.40
N GLU A 132 -0.98 9.81 3.14
CA GLU A 132 -1.85 8.82 2.51
C GLU A 132 -1.04 7.93 1.56
N LYS A 133 -1.69 6.86 1.10
CA LYS A 133 -1.13 5.94 0.13
C LYS A 133 -2.17 5.51 -0.89
N THR A 134 -1.91 5.79 -2.15
CA THR A 134 -2.72 5.32 -3.29
C THR A 134 -1.79 4.88 -4.43
N PRO A 135 -1.51 3.56 -4.57
CA PRO A 135 -0.48 3.08 -5.49
C PRO A 135 -0.78 3.29 -6.98
N SER A 136 -2.02 3.58 -7.36
CA SER A 136 -2.41 3.88 -8.73
C SER A 136 -1.96 5.25 -9.20
N TYR A 137 -1.71 6.21 -8.28
CA TYR A 137 -1.31 7.55 -8.66
C TYR A 137 -0.08 7.55 -9.55
N PHE A 138 0.91 6.69 -9.27
CA PHE A 138 2.15 6.63 -10.03
C PHE A 138 1.95 6.48 -11.54
N VAL A 139 0.88 5.80 -11.97
CA VAL A 139 0.56 5.56 -13.39
C VAL A 139 -0.62 6.41 -13.89
N THR A 140 -1.24 7.23 -13.03
CA THR A 140 -2.31 8.15 -13.41
C THR A 140 -1.70 9.39 -14.05
N LYS A 141 -2.03 9.63 -15.32
CA LYS A 141 -1.43 10.70 -16.13
C LYS A 141 -1.59 12.08 -15.51
N GLU A 142 -2.75 12.38 -14.95
CA GLU A 142 -3.09 13.70 -14.40
C GLU A 142 -2.62 13.89 -12.95
N ALA A 143 -2.25 12.82 -12.25
CA ALA A 143 -1.94 12.89 -10.82
C ALA A 143 -0.76 13.84 -10.48
N PRO A 144 0.36 13.86 -11.23
CA PRO A 144 1.46 14.78 -10.93
C PRO A 144 1.03 16.25 -10.96
N ALA A 145 0.32 16.66 -12.01
CA ALA A 145 -0.18 18.03 -12.14
C ALA A 145 -1.12 18.38 -10.99
N ARG A 146 -2.08 17.50 -10.67
CA ARG A 146 -3.07 17.72 -9.61
C ARG A 146 -2.44 17.82 -8.21
N ILE A 147 -1.47 16.96 -7.89
CA ILE A 147 -0.77 17.00 -6.59
C ILE A 147 0.11 18.27 -6.50
N SER A 148 0.78 18.65 -7.58
CA SER A 148 1.58 19.88 -7.63
C SER A 148 0.71 21.13 -7.44
N SER A 149 -0.50 21.16 -8.03
CA SER A 149 -1.48 22.22 -7.81
C SER A 149 -2.00 22.31 -6.38
N MET A 150 -2.09 21.18 -5.66
CA MET A 150 -2.46 21.18 -4.24
C MET A 150 -1.37 21.83 -3.38
N SER A 151 -0.12 21.39 -3.53
CA SER A 151 1.03 21.98 -2.85
C SER A 151 2.33 21.59 -3.56
N LYS A 152 3.10 22.61 -3.97
CA LYS A 152 4.44 22.41 -4.56
C LYS A 152 5.44 21.79 -3.59
N GLY A 153 5.20 21.87 -2.27
CA GLY A 153 6.07 21.30 -1.25
C GLY A 153 5.81 19.83 -0.90
N THR A 154 4.83 19.18 -1.55
CA THR A 154 4.47 17.78 -1.27
C THR A 154 5.66 16.86 -1.52
N LYS A 155 5.98 15.98 -0.55
CA LYS A 155 6.98 14.92 -0.72
C LYS A 155 6.32 13.65 -1.25
N LEU A 156 7.01 12.95 -2.15
CA LEU A 156 6.48 11.78 -2.83
C LEU A 156 7.36 10.57 -2.48
N ILE A 157 6.71 9.43 -2.23
CA ILE A 157 7.40 8.17 -1.95
C ILE A 157 6.93 7.13 -2.96
N VAL A 158 7.89 6.45 -3.60
CA VAL A 158 7.67 5.35 -4.53
C VAL A 158 8.38 4.11 -3.97
N VAL A 159 7.60 3.11 -3.57
CA VAL A 159 8.11 1.79 -3.19
C VAL A 159 8.19 0.95 -4.47
N VAL A 160 9.41 0.77 -4.97
CA VAL A 160 9.69 -0.01 -6.19
C VAL A 160 9.99 -1.46 -5.85
N ARG A 161 9.83 -2.34 -6.83
CA ARG A 161 10.12 -3.78 -6.74
C ARG A 161 10.64 -4.23 -8.09
N ASP A 162 11.36 -5.35 -8.18
CA ASP A 162 11.67 -6.02 -9.45
C ASP A 162 10.41 -6.08 -10.34
N PRO A 163 10.41 -5.46 -11.54
CA PRO A 163 9.24 -5.40 -12.43
C PRO A 163 8.63 -6.77 -12.75
N VAL A 164 9.45 -7.83 -12.85
CA VAL A 164 9.01 -9.20 -13.13
C VAL A 164 8.22 -9.75 -11.95
N THR A 165 8.80 -9.73 -10.75
CA THR A 165 8.12 -10.25 -9.57
C THR A 165 6.91 -9.40 -9.16
N ARG A 166 6.95 -8.09 -9.45
CA ARG A 166 5.83 -7.16 -9.32
C ARG A 166 4.69 -7.53 -10.27
N ALA A 167 4.97 -7.81 -11.54
CA ALA A 167 3.99 -8.22 -12.54
C ALA A 167 3.31 -9.54 -12.16
N ILE A 168 4.10 -10.54 -11.74
CA ILE A 168 3.58 -11.83 -11.25
C ILE A 168 2.67 -11.59 -10.03
N SER A 169 3.09 -10.77 -9.06
CA SER A 169 2.26 -10.45 -7.89
C SER A 169 0.94 -9.75 -8.25
N ASP A 170 0.94 -8.93 -9.29
CA ASP A 170 -0.24 -8.23 -9.81
C ASP A 170 -1.23 -9.23 -10.44
N TYR A 171 -0.69 -10.13 -11.25
CA TYR A 171 -1.43 -11.24 -11.82
C TYR A 171 -2.02 -12.16 -10.74
N THR A 172 -1.24 -12.59 -9.75
CA THR A 172 -1.71 -13.46 -8.65
C THR A 172 -2.87 -12.80 -7.88
N GLN A 173 -2.81 -11.49 -7.63
CA GLN A 173 -3.91 -10.77 -7.00
C GLN A 173 -5.16 -10.69 -7.89
N THR A 174 -4.98 -10.63 -9.20
CA THR A 174 -6.11 -10.66 -10.15
C THR A 174 -6.72 -12.05 -10.19
N LEU A 175 -5.90 -13.09 -10.26
CA LEU A 175 -6.30 -14.50 -10.25
C LEU A 175 -7.08 -14.86 -8.98
N SER A 176 -6.64 -14.38 -7.81
CA SER A 176 -7.34 -14.65 -6.54
C SER A 176 -8.74 -14.03 -6.47
N LYS A 177 -9.04 -13.04 -7.31
CA LYS A 177 -10.35 -12.38 -7.41
C LYS A 177 -11.19 -12.89 -8.58
N LYS A 178 -10.52 -13.38 -9.63
CA LYS A 178 -11.10 -13.88 -10.87
C LYS A 178 -10.35 -15.16 -11.27
N PRO A 179 -10.80 -16.34 -10.80
CA PRO A 179 -10.10 -17.60 -11.05
C PRO A 179 -9.99 -17.97 -12.53
N ASP A 180 -10.95 -17.51 -13.35
CA ASP A 180 -11.07 -17.92 -14.77
C ASP A 180 -10.27 -17.05 -15.76
N ILE A 181 -9.23 -16.35 -15.29
CA ILE A 181 -8.35 -15.58 -16.18
C ILE A 181 -7.31 -16.48 -16.86
N PRO A 182 -6.81 -16.12 -18.06
CA PRO A 182 -5.73 -16.87 -18.70
C PRO A 182 -4.45 -16.93 -17.84
N THR A 183 -3.52 -17.82 -18.21
CA THR A 183 -2.22 -17.93 -17.54
C THR A 183 -1.40 -16.64 -17.67
N PHE A 184 -0.44 -16.45 -16.75
CA PHE A 184 0.48 -15.30 -16.80
C PHE A 184 1.21 -15.22 -18.14
N GLU A 185 1.71 -16.36 -18.64
CA GLU A 185 2.43 -16.45 -19.89
C GLU A 185 1.54 -16.14 -21.09
N SER A 186 0.27 -16.57 -21.08
CA SER A 186 -0.67 -16.23 -22.15
C SER A 186 -0.97 -14.73 -22.21
N LEU A 187 -1.05 -14.05 -21.07
CA LEU A 187 -1.27 -12.59 -21.02
C LEU A 187 -0.01 -11.78 -21.30
N THR A 188 1.17 -12.37 -21.12
CA THR A 188 2.47 -11.68 -21.27
C THR A 188 2.80 -11.40 -22.73
N PHE A 189 2.43 -12.27 -23.66
CA PHE A 189 2.84 -12.19 -25.06
C PHE A 189 1.67 -11.81 -25.98
N LYS A 190 1.85 -10.75 -26.76
CA LYS A 190 0.98 -10.46 -27.90
C LYS A 190 1.17 -11.48 -29.03
N ASN A 191 2.41 -11.94 -29.20
CA ASN A 191 2.74 -13.07 -30.07
C ASN A 191 3.85 -13.91 -29.41
N ARG A 192 3.50 -15.12 -28.98
CA ARG A 192 4.41 -16.01 -28.26
C ARG A 192 5.51 -16.59 -29.16
N THR A 193 5.22 -16.82 -30.43
CA THR A 193 6.18 -17.38 -31.40
C THR A 193 7.31 -16.40 -31.70
N THR A 194 6.99 -15.11 -31.78
CA THR A 194 8.00 -14.06 -32.02
C THR A 194 8.62 -13.49 -30.73
N GLY A 195 8.12 -13.89 -29.56
CA GLY A 195 8.52 -13.32 -28.27
C GLY A 195 8.04 -11.88 -28.05
N LEU A 196 7.08 -11.39 -28.84
CA LEU A 196 6.56 -10.04 -28.72
C LEU A 196 5.71 -9.91 -27.45
N ILE A 197 6.21 -9.16 -26.48
CA ILE A 197 5.56 -8.87 -25.20
C ILE A 197 4.41 -7.89 -25.40
N ASP A 198 3.27 -8.15 -24.74
CA ASP A 198 2.14 -7.23 -24.70
C ASP A 198 2.38 -6.13 -23.65
N THR A 199 3.00 -5.02 -24.07
CA THR A 199 3.23 -3.86 -23.21
C THR A 199 1.96 -3.05 -22.92
N SER A 200 0.82 -3.38 -23.53
CA SER A 200 -0.47 -2.78 -23.21
C SER A 200 -1.12 -3.41 -21.97
N TRP A 201 -0.70 -4.63 -21.60
CA TRP A 201 -1.18 -5.28 -20.39
C TRP A 201 -0.70 -4.53 -19.15
N SER A 202 -1.63 -4.17 -18.26
CA SER A 202 -1.34 -3.35 -17.08
C SER A 202 -0.27 -3.94 -16.15
N ALA A 203 -0.20 -5.26 -16.03
CA ALA A 203 0.84 -5.92 -15.22
C ALA A 203 2.25 -5.71 -15.79
N ILE A 204 2.40 -5.44 -17.09
CA ILE A 204 3.70 -5.11 -17.69
C ILE A 204 3.90 -3.60 -17.69
N GLN A 205 2.87 -2.86 -18.11
CA GLN A 205 2.93 -1.41 -18.27
C GLN A 205 3.28 -0.66 -16.97
N ILE A 206 2.77 -1.10 -15.82
CA ILE A 206 3.10 -0.51 -14.50
C ILE A 206 4.60 -0.68 -14.16
N GLY A 207 5.23 -1.77 -14.61
CA GLY A 207 6.64 -2.10 -14.35
C GLY A 207 7.65 -1.23 -15.10
N ILE A 208 7.20 -0.45 -16.09
CA ILE A 208 8.07 0.44 -16.88
C ILE A 208 8.28 1.77 -16.12
N TYR A 209 8.94 1.69 -14.96
CA TYR A 209 9.00 2.80 -13.99
C TYR A 209 9.57 4.09 -14.56
N ALA A 210 10.60 4.01 -15.42
CA ALA A 210 11.23 5.18 -16.03
C ALA A 210 10.22 6.02 -16.82
N LYS A 211 9.36 5.37 -17.62
CA LYS A 211 8.31 6.04 -18.42
C LYS A 211 7.33 6.82 -17.53
N HIS A 212 6.95 6.25 -16.41
CA HIS A 212 6.04 6.92 -15.46
C HIS A 212 6.75 8.07 -14.76
N LEU A 213 8.00 7.85 -14.33
CA LEU A 213 8.82 8.85 -13.66
C LEU A 213 9.01 10.11 -14.51
N GLU A 214 9.21 9.98 -15.82
CA GLU A 214 9.29 11.13 -16.73
C GLU A 214 8.08 12.08 -16.58
N ASN A 215 6.86 11.55 -16.45
CA ASN A 215 5.66 12.36 -16.22
C ASN A 215 5.68 13.07 -14.86
N TRP A 216 6.20 12.42 -13.81
CA TRP A 216 6.33 13.03 -12.48
C TRP A 216 7.36 14.16 -12.46
N LEU A 217 8.47 14.00 -13.19
CA LEU A 217 9.56 14.97 -13.24
C LEU A 217 9.21 16.27 -13.99
N LEU A 218 8.11 16.28 -14.75
CA LEU A 218 7.55 17.52 -15.32
C LEU A 218 6.98 18.46 -14.24
N HIS A 219 6.65 17.93 -13.05
CA HIS A 219 5.92 18.67 -12.01
C HIS A 219 6.65 18.70 -10.65
N PHE A 220 7.57 17.77 -10.40
CA PHE A 220 8.32 17.66 -9.15
C PHE A 220 9.81 17.51 -9.41
N PRO A 221 10.67 18.23 -8.67
CA PRO A 221 12.11 17.97 -8.69
C PRO A 221 12.40 16.61 -8.07
N ILE A 222 13.45 15.94 -8.56
CA ILE A 222 13.84 14.61 -8.08
C ILE A 222 14.10 14.57 -6.56
N GLY A 223 14.57 15.67 -5.96
CA GLY A 223 14.80 15.79 -4.52
C GLY A 223 13.53 15.73 -3.64
N GLN A 224 12.34 15.82 -4.25
CA GLN A 224 11.05 15.60 -3.56
C GLN A 224 10.53 14.17 -3.71
N ILE A 225 11.22 13.31 -4.45
CA ILE A 225 10.79 11.93 -4.73
C ILE A 225 11.77 10.96 -4.09
N LEU A 226 11.31 10.21 -3.10
CA LEU A 226 12.07 9.14 -2.48
C LEU A 226 11.70 7.78 -3.10
N PHE A 227 12.72 7.02 -3.52
CA PHE A 227 12.57 5.64 -3.97
C PHE A 227 13.00 4.68 -2.86
N VAL A 228 12.05 3.85 -2.42
CA VAL A 228 12.23 2.81 -1.40
C VAL A 228 12.32 1.45 -2.09
N SER A 229 13.29 0.63 -1.71
CA SER A 229 13.40 -0.73 -2.23
C SER A 229 12.41 -1.65 -1.52
N GLY A 230 11.49 -2.23 -2.26
CA GLY A 230 10.53 -3.21 -1.75
C GLY A 230 11.21 -4.50 -1.31
N GLU A 231 12.31 -4.90 -1.96
CA GLU A 231 13.13 -6.05 -1.56
C GLU A 231 13.80 -5.79 -0.20
N ARG A 232 14.43 -4.63 -0.04
CA ARG A 232 15.09 -4.27 1.22
C ARG A 232 14.09 -3.98 2.34
N LEU A 233 12.89 -3.50 2.02
CA LEU A 233 11.80 -3.37 2.99
C LEU A 233 11.36 -4.73 3.58
N ILE A 234 11.64 -5.84 2.90
CA ILE A 234 11.40 -7.20 3.39
C ILE A 234 12.61 -7.72 4.17
N SER A 235 13.82 -7.58 3.63
CA SER A 235 15.03 -8.17 4.22
C SER A 235 15.65 -7.34 5.36
N ASP A 236 15.52 -6.02 5.32
CA ASP A 236 16.03 -5.05 6.31
C ASP A 236 15.05 -3.85 6.43
N PRO A 237 13.88 -4.06 7.06
CA PRO A 237 12.87 -3.00 7.19
C PRO A 237 13.38 -1.78 7.94
N ALA A 238 14.15 -1.97 9.02
CA ALA A 238 14.68 -0.88 9.83
C ALA A 238 15.65 0.00 9.04
N GLY A 239 16.55 -0.62 8.25
CA GLY A 239 17.50 0.11 7.42
C GLY A 239 16.86 0.88 6.26
N GLU A 240 15.71 0.45 5.74
CA GLU A 240 14.93 1.26 4.78
C GLU A 240 14.15 2.37 5.48
N LEU A 241 13.56 2.11 6.65
CA LEU A 241 12.81 3.14 7.40
C LEU A 241 13.70 4.30 7.87
N GLY A 242 14.96 4.02 8.23
CA GLY A 242 15.92 5.07 8.56
C GLY A 242 16.29 6.00 7.40
N ARG A 243 15.94 5.66 6.16
CA ARG A 243 16.07 6.57 4.99
C ARG A 243 14.81 7.38 4.73
N VAL A 244 13.67 6.95 5.28
CA VAL A 244 12.35 7.58 5.07
C VAL A 244 12.05 8.60 6.17
N GLN A 245 12.53 8.35 7.39
CA GLN A 245 12.48 9.26 8.54
C GLN A 245 13.59 10.31 8.46
#